data_AF-W1PG85-F1
#
_entry.id   AF-W1PG85-F1
#
_cell.length_a   1.000
_cell.length_b   1.000
_cell.length_c   1.000
_cell.angle_alpha   90.00
_cell.angle_beta   90.00
_cell.angle_gamma   90.00
#
_symmetry.space_group_name_H-M   'P 1'
#
loop_
_entity.id
_entity.type
_entity.pdbx_description
1 polymer ?
#
loop_
_entity_poly.entity_id
_entity_poly.type
_entity_poly.pdbx_seq_one_letter_code
_entity_poly.pdbx_strand_id
1 'polypeptide(L)'
;KRGLEAVKATTEEALMNMLASTHYPKILGMVDLGCSSGPNTFSALTTITRTTFEAYRKLSKPMPEFQLFLNDLPGNDFNSVSRALPSFYETLKEEGGGGETFSIHWLSK
;
A
#
# COMPACT_ATOMS: atom_id res chain seq x y z
N LYS A 1 5.29 19.98 -5.98
CA LYS A 1 5.93 18.99 -6.88
C LYS A 1 7.19 18.34 -6.29
N ARG A 2 8.25 19.08 -5.89
CA ARG A 2 9.50 18.45 -5.37
C ARG A 2 9.36 17.64 -4.07
N GLY A 3 8.49 18.05 -3.14
CA GLY A 3 8.31 17.35 -1.87
C GLY A 3 7.67 15.96 -2.00
N LEU A 4 6.67 15.79 -2.87
CA LEU A 4 6.01 14.51 -3.07
C LEU A 4 6.92 13.49 -3.77
N GLU A 5 7.73 13.94 -4.73
CA GLU A 5 8.72 13.09 -5.41
C GLU A 5 9.84 12.61 -4.46
N ALA A 6 10.29 13.48 -3.55
CA ALA A 6 11.28 13.09 -2.55
C ALA A 6 10.75 12.03 -1.58
N VAL A 7 9.50 12.19 -1.11
CA VAL A 7 8.85 11.19 -0.24
C VAL A 7 8.72 9.85 -0.96
N LYS A 8 8.30 9.87 -2.23
CA LYS A 8 8.18 8.67 -3.05
C LYS A 8 9.50 7.91 -3.15
N ALA A 9 10.59 8.57 -3.53
CA ALA A 9 11.90 7.94 -3.69
C ALA A 9 12.41 7.33 -2.37
N THR A 10 12.27 8.05 -1.26
CA THR A 10 12.65 7.54 0.06
C THR A 10 11.81 6.33 0.47
N THR A 11 10.50 6.33 0.20
CA THR A 11 9.63 5.18 0.46
C THR A 11 10.05 3.95 -0.35
N GLU A 12 10.35 4.12 -1.64
CA GLU A 12 10.80 3.02 -2.51
C GLU A 12 12.12 2.41 -2.04
N GLU A 13 13.10 3.25 -1.68
CA GLU A 13 14.40 2.80 -1.17
C GLU A 13 14.24 2.01 0.14
N ALA A 14 13.50 2.57 1.10
CA ALA A 14 13.25 1.92 2.39
C ALA A 14 12.55 0.57 2.22
N LEU A 15 11.56 0.50 1.32
CA LEU A 15 10.85 -0.73 1.01
C LEU A 15 11.78 -1.78 0.40
N MET A 16 12.61 -1.42 -0.57
CA MET A 16 13.53 -2.38 -1.20
C MET A 16 14.51 -2.97 -0.19
N ASN A 17 15.04 -2.15 0.72
CA ASN A 17 15.91 -2.61 1.81
C ASN A 17 15.16 -3.54 2.78
N MET A 18 13.91 -3.23 3.11
CA MET A 18 13.07 -4.07 3.96
C MET A 18 12.76 -5.42 3.30
N LEU A 19 12.35 -5.44 2.03
CA LEU A 19 12.08 -6.67 1.28
C LEU A 19 13.32 -7.56 1.17
N ALA A 20 14.49 -6.97 0.92
CA ALA A 20 15.74 -7.71 0.86
C ALA A 20 16.13 -8.31 2.22
N SER A 21 16.10 -7.51 3.29
CA SER A 21 16.48 -7.96 4.64
C SER A 21 15.52 -8.98 5.24
N THR A 22 14.25 -8.94 4.85
CA THR A 22 13.22 -9.91 5.28
C THR A 22 13.04 -11.09 4.32
N HIS A 23 13.93 -11.21 3.31
CA HIS A 23 13.96 -12.31 2.36
C HIS A 23 12.67 -12.48 1.52
N TYR A 24 12.01 -11.37 1.19
CA TYR A 24 10.78 -11.33 0.39
C TYR A 24 9.66 -12.18 1.02
N PRO A 25 9.01 -11.65 2.08
CA PRO A 25 8.05 -12.41 2.89
C PRO A 25 6.78 -12.76 2.11
N LYS A 26 6.07 -13.81 2.52
CA LYS A 26 4.78 -14.18 1.90
C LYS A 26 3.63 -13.23 2.24
N ILE A 27 3.75 -12.46 3.32
CA ILE A 27 2.76 -11.50 3.79
C ILE A 27 3.47 -10.17 3.98
N LEU A 28 2.92 -9.11 3.42
CA LEU A 28 3.40 -7.74 3.58
C LEU A 28 2.33 -6.89 4.26
N GLY A 29 2.57 -6.58 5.54
CA GLY A 29 1.74 -5.67 6.31
C GLY A 29 2.10 -4.21 6.03
N MET A 30 1.10 -3.38 5.76
CA MET A 30 1.19 -1.95 5.55
C MET A 30 0.27 -1.24 6.52
N VAL A 31 0.77 -0.23 7.23
CA VAL A 31 -0.05 0.57 8.15
C VAL A 31 0.03 2.04 7.78
N ASP A 32 -1.13 2.68 7.65
CA ASP A 32 -1.23 4.14 7.52
C ASP A 32 -1.77 4.73 8.83
N LEU A 33 -0.93 5.52 9.50
CA LEU A 33 -1.20 6.13 10.81
C LEU A 33 -1.57 7.60 10.61
N GLY A 34 -2.87 7.89 10.62
CA GLY A 34 -3.42 9.21 10.28
C GLY A 34 -3.86 9.29 8.83
N CYS A 35 -4.63 8.29 8.36
CA CYS A 35 -5.03 8.16 6.96
C CYS A 35 -5.96 9.29 6.46
N SER A 36 -6.57 10.02 7.37
CA SER A 36 -7.61 11.02 7.11
C SER A 36 -8.74 10.45 6.26
N SER A 37 -9.49 11.33 5.60
CA SER A 37 -10.55 10.98 4.66
C SER A 37 -10.16 11.28 3.20
N GLY A 38 -8.88 11.58 2.95
CA GLY A 38 -8.37 12.06 1.67
C GLY A 38 -7.70 10.98 0.81
N PRO A 39 -7.47 11.25 -0.50
CA PRO A 39 -6.91 10.26 -1.42
C PRO A 39 -5.41 9.97 -1.22
N ASN A 40 -4.75 10.68 -0.30
CA ASN A 40 -3.30 10.62 -0.13
C ASN A 40 -2.81 9.23 0.32
N THR A 41 -3.58 8.56 1.19
CA THR A 41 -3.34 7.16 1.60
C THR A 41 -3.19 6.25 0.39
N PHE A 42 -4.08 6.36 -0.59
CA PHE A 42 -4.05 5.50 -1.78
C PHE A 42 -2.81 5.73 -2.64
N SER A 43 -2.32 6.97 -2.75
CA SER A 43 -1.10 7.26 -3.51
C SER A 43 0.15 6.59 -2.91
N ALA A 44 0.27 6.63 -1.58
CA ALA A 44 1.36 5.96 -0.88
C ALA A 44 1.26 4.43 -1.04
N LEU A 45 0.06 3.87 -0.88
CA LEU A 45 -0.18 2.43 -1.03
C LEU A 45 0.09 1.95 -2.46
N THR A 46 -0.38 2.67 -3.48
CA THR A 46 -0.07 2.35 -4.89
C THR A 46 1.44 2.33 -5.13
N THR A 47 2.17 3.30 -4.57
CA THR A 47 3.63 3.33 -4.69
C THR A 47 4.28 2.10 -4.07
N ILE A 48 3.88 1.71 -2.85
CA ILE A 48 4.43 0.53 -2.16
C ILE A 48 4.09 -0.75 -2.91
N THR A 49 2.83 -0.92 -3.31
CA THR A 49 2.36 -2.10 -4.04
C THR A 49 3.10 -2.25 -5.37
N ARG A 50 3.22 -1.18 -6.18
CA ARG A 50 3.93 -1.22 -7.46
C ARG A 50 5.40 -1.61 -7.30
N THR A 51 6.10 -0.97 -6.37
CA THR A 51 7.52 -1.27 -6.13
C THR A 51 7.71 -2.70 -5.64
N THR A 52 6.77 -3.21 -4.84
CA THR A 52 6.74 -4.62 -4.43
C THR A 52 6.59 -5.54 -5.65
N PHE A 53 5.64 -5.27 -6.56
CA PHE A 53 5.45 -6.09 -7.78
C PHE A 53 6.70 -6.15 -8.62
N GLU A 54 7.32 -5.00 -8.87
CA GLU A 54 8.54 -4.92 -9.66
C GLU A 54 9.66 -5.75 -9.01
N ALA A 55 9.80 -5.67 -7.68
CA ALA A 55 10.84 -6.40 -6.95
C ALA A 55 10.60 -7.92 -6.98
N TYR A 56 9.38 -8.38 -6.71
CA TYR A 56 9.04 -9.81 -6.71
C TYR A 56 9.09 -10.42 -8.11
N ARG A 57 8.59 -9.72 -9.14
CA ARG A 57 8.68 -10.16 -10.54
C ARG A 57 10.13 -10.30 -11.00
N LYS A 58 11.00 -9.32 -10.68
CA LYS A 58 12.44 -9.38 -11.03
C LYS A 58 13.10 -10.64 -10.47
N LEU A 59 12.65 -11.11 -9.31
CA LEU A 59 13.16 -12.33 -8.68
C LEU A 59 12.34 -13.59 -8.99
N SER A 60 11.35 -13.50 -9.87
CA SER A 60 10.42 -14.60 -10.19
C SER A 60 9.78 -15.24 -8.94
N LYS A 61 9.53 -14.43 -7.90
CA LYS A 61 8.89 -14.86 -6.66
C LYS A 61 7.37 -14.74 -6.77
N PRO A 62 6.61 -15.63 -6.09
CA PRO A 62 5.16 -15.45 -5.96
C PRO A 62 4.85 -14.17 -5.19
N MET A 63 3.79 -13.46 -5.58
CA MET A 63 3.40 -12.22 -4.94
C MET A 63 2.99 -12.42 -3.48
N PRO A 64 3.30 -11.46 -2.59
CA PRO A 64 2.88 -11.53 -1.20
C PRO A 64 1.39 -11.22 -1.06
N GLU A 65 0.78 -11.72 0.01
CA GLU A 65 -0.51 -11.21 0.47
C GLU A 65 -0.31 -9.83 1.11
N PHE A 66 -1.10 -8.84 0.69
CA PHE A 66 -1.04 -7.50 1.27
C PHE A 66 -2.06 -7.36 2.40
N GLN A 67 -1.61 -6.93 3.57
CA GLN A 67 -2.47 -6.62 4.69
C GLN A 67 -2.39 -5.13 4.99
N LEU A 68 -3.50 -4.42 4.79
CA LEU A 68 -3.58 -2.99 4.96
C LEU A 68 -4.29 -2.65 6.27
N PHE A 69 -3.62 -1.88 7.11
CA PHE A 69 -4.14 -1.38 8.37
C PHE A 69 -4.31 0.14 8.29
N LEU A 70 -5.55 0.62 8.43
CA LEU A 70 -5.86 2.05 8.36
C LEU A 70 -6.27 2.54 9.75
N ASN A 71 -5.63 3.62 10.20
CA ASN A 71 -5.84 4.22 11.52
C ASN A 71 -6.01 5.74 11.44
N ASP A 72 -6.92 6.29 12.23
CA ASP A 72 -7.04 7.73 12.49
C ASP A 72 -7.69 7.98 13.87
N LEU A 73 -7.75 9.25 14.26
CA LEU A 73 -8.44 9.73 15.45
C LEU A 73 -9.97 9.51 15.36
N PRO A 74 -10.64 9.36 16.52
CA PRO A 74 -12.10 9.38 16.59
C PRO A 74 -12.66 10.66 15.96
N GLY A 75 -13.54 10.51 14.96
CA GLY A 75 -14.13 11.62 14.21
C GLY A 75 -13.71 11.69 12.74
N ASN A 76 -12.75 10.86 12.29
CA ASN A 76 -12.46 10.71 10.87
C ASN A 76 -13.63 10.03 10.11
N ASP A 77 -13.91 10.46 8.88
CA ASP A 77 -14.91 9.81 8.02
C ASP A 77 -14.33 8.59 7.31
N PHE A 78 -14.18 7.50 8.07
CA PHE A 78 -13.75 6.21 7.52
C PHE A 78 -14.65 5.69 6.38
N ASN A 79 -15.91 6.16 6.29
CA ASN A 79 -16.78 5.75 5.19
C ASN A 79 -16.33 6.33 3.85
N SER A 80 -15.72 7.54 3.84
CA SER A 80 -15.14 8.10 2.62
C SER A 80 -13.98 7.26 2.11
N VAL A 81 -13.11 6.79 3.00
CA VAL A 81 -12.01 5.90 2.64
C VAL A 81 -12.56 4.56 2.14
N SER A 82 -13.54 3.99 2.83
CA SER A 82 -14.18 2.73 2.42
C SER A 82 -14.83 2.82 1.03
N ARG A 83 -15.50 3.94 0.70
CA ARG A 83 -16.09 4.17 -0.63
C ARG A 83 -15.04 4.30 -1.74
N ALA A 84 -13.83 4.73 -1.42
CA ALA A 84 -12.74 4.89 -2.39
C ALA A 84 -11.97 3.58 -2.67
N LEU A 85 -12.09 2.57 -1.79
CA LEU A 85 -11.41 1.28 -1.93
C LEU A 85 -11.66 0.56 -3.26
N PRO A 86 -12.90 0.47 -3.78
CA PRO A 86 -13.15 -0.19 -5.06
C PRO A 86 -12.36 0.42 -6.21
N SER A 87 -12.32 1.76 -6.29
CA SER A 87 -11.58 2.48 -7.33
C SER A 87 -10.06 2.28 -7.18
N PHE A 88 -9.56 2.27 -5.95
CA PHE A 88 -8.15 1.92 -5.67
C PHE A 88 -7.80 0.52 -6.18
N TYR A 89 -8.65 -0.48 -5.95
CA TYR A 89 -8.42 -1.83 -6.47
C TYR A 89 -8.44 -1.92 -7.99
N GLU A 90 -9.31 -1.16 -8.65
CA GLU A 90 -9.34 -1.08 -10.10
C GLU A 90 -8.02 -0.53 -10.65
N THR A 91 -7.50 0.56 -10.06
CA THR A 91 -6.19 1.11 -10.42
C THR A 91 -5.08 0.07 -10.29
N LEU A 92 -5.05 -0.69 -9.20
CA LEU A 92 -4.03 -1.73 -9.01
C LEU A 92 -4.14 -2.90 -9.99
N LYS A 93 -5.36 -3.28 -10.37
CA LYS A 93 -5.61 -4.34 -11.36
C LYS A 93 -5.15 -3.90 -12.75
N GLU A 94 -5.46 -2.67 -13.15
CA GLU A 94 -5.06 -2.11 -14.44
C GLU A 94 -3.53 -2.02 -14.60
N GLU A 95 -2.81 -1.77 -13.50
CA GLU A 95 -1.34 -1.70 -13.49
C GLU A 95 -0.64 -3.08 -13.44
N GLY A 96 -1.39 -4.17 -13.59
CA GLY A 96 -0.83 -5.52 -13.71
C GLY A 96 -0.68 -6.28 -12.38
N GLY A 97 -1.23 -5.74 -11.28
CA GLY A 97 -1.34 -6.40 -9.97
C GLY A 97 -2.48 -7.41 -9.87
N GLY A 98 -2.62 -8.26 -10.89
CA GLY A 98 -3.78 -9.12 -11.10
C GLY A 98 -4.18 -9.93 -9.87
N GLY A 99 -5.33 -9.57 -9.27
CA GLY A 99 -6.13 -10.45 -8.40
C GLY A 99 -5.63 -10.65 -6.97
N GLU A 100 -4.76 -9.78 -6.47
CA GLU A 100 -4.15 -9.99 -5.16
C GLU A 100 -5.10 -9.68 -4.01
N THR A 101 -5.11 -10.58 -3.03
CA THR A 101 -5.97 -10.52 -1.85
C THR A 101 -5.43 -9.45 -0.91
N PHE A 102 -5.94 -8.23 -1.04
CA PHE A 102 -5.79 -7.24 0.02
C PHE A 102 -6.74 -7.60 1.16
N SER A 103 -6.18 -7.80 2.34
CA SER A 103 -6.95 -7.85 3.59
C SER A 103 -6.91 -6.45 4.21
N ILE A 104 -8.08 -5.81 4.40
CA ILE A 104 -8.16 -4.48 5.02
C ILE A 104 -8.66 -4.60 6.46
N HIS A 105 -7.91 -3.97 7.35
CA HIS A 105 -8.14 -3.94 8.79
C HIS A 105 -8.23 -2.48 9.26
N TRP A 106 -9.28 -2.16 10.01
CA TRP A 106 -9.47 -0.85 10.62
C TRP A 106 -9.02 -0.93 12.08
N LEU A 107 -8.05 -0.10 12.48
CA LEU A 107 -7.46 -0.16 13.82
C LEU A 107 -8.21 0.68 14.87
N SER A 108 -9.18 1.51 14.46
CA SER A 108 -10.03 2.28 15.35
C SER A 108 -11.52 2.02 15.06
N LYS A 109 -12.26 1.58 16.09
CA LYS A 109 -13.70 1.79 16.22
C LYS A 109 -13.95 2.50 17.54
#